data_AF-A0ABD4AQN7-F1
#
_entry.id   AF-A0ABD4AQN7-F1
#
_cell.length_a   1.000
_cell.length_b   1.000
_cell.length_c   1.000
_cell.angle_alpha   90.00
_cell.angle_beta   90.00
_cell.angle_gamma   90.00
#
_symmetry.space_group_name_H-M   'P 1'
#
loop_
_entity.id
_entity.type
_entity.pdbx_description
1 polymer ?
#
loop_
_entity_poly.entity_id
_entity_poly.type
_entity_poly.pdbx_seq_one_letter_code
_entity_poly.pdbx_strand_id
1 'polypeptide(L)'
;MVAFSEARRTAVERSALARRSQQDRRESVLRFATAIELVLPDQSFDTVMRRARDAHAPENVGGDLDDGRRAVQLLLASLEDSTNRLDVFQGQPGIRDARCLLLDRKLSLISSRYPALSDWCERVKSKQVRDDGKAEPQ
;
A
#
# COMPACT_ATOMS: atom_id res chain seq x y z
N MET A 1 40.04 34.66 3.66
CA MET A 1 38.90 34.48 2.71
C MET A 1 38.79 33.06 2.13
N VAL A 2 39.64 32.09 2.51
CA VAL A 2 39.66 30.72 1.93
C VAL A 2 38.75 29.72 2.68
N ALA A 3 38.62 29.87 4.00
CA ALA A 3 37.83 28.98 4.86
C ALA A 3 36.33 28.93 4.50
N PHE A 4 35.76 30.02 3.97
CA PHE A 4 34.36 30.07 3.53
C PHE A 4 34.09 29.19 2.30
N SER A 5 35.07 29.07 1.40
CA SER A 5 35.00 28.24 0.20
C SER A 5 35.12 26.75 0.51
N GLU A 6 35.98 26.38 1.47
CA GLU A 6 36.13 24.99 1.92
C GLU A 6 34.91 24.51 2.73
N ALA A 7 34.39 25.36 3.63
CA ALA A 7 33.16 25.08 4.37
C ALA A 7 31.97 24.86 3.43
N ARG A 8 31.84 25.69 2.38
CA ARG A 8 30.79 25.54 1.36
C ARG A 8 30.94 24.27 0.53
N ARG A 9 32.16 23.93 0.10
CA ARG A 9 32.43 22.67 -0.64
C ARG A 9 32.09 21.44 0.22
N THR A 10 32.53 21.44 1.48
CA THR A 10 32.24 20.36 2.45
C THR A 10 30.74 20.22 2.73
N ALA A 11 30.01 21.33 2.84
CA ALA A 11 28.56 21.32 3.05
C ALA A 11 27.81 20.73 1.84
N VAL A 12 28.24 21.05 0.62
CA VAL A 12 27.65 20.49 -0.62
C VAL A 12 27.92 18.99 -0.71
N GLU A 13 29.14 18.54 -0.41
CA GLU A 13 29.49 17.12 -0.41
C GLU A 13 28.69 16.32 0.64
N ARG A 14 28.56 16.86 1.85
CA ARG A 14 27.71 16.26 2.90
C ARG A 14 26.24 16.20 2.50
N SER A 15 25.72 17.25 1.85
CA SER A 15 24.35 17.26 1.33
C SER A 15 24.13 16.23 0.23
N ALA A 16 25.11 16.04 -0.66
CA ALA A 16 25.04 15.03 -1.73
C ALA A 16 25.10 13.60 -1.17
N LEU A 17 25.95 13.36 -0.17
CA LEU A 17 26.03 12.07 0.52
C LEU A 17 24.73 11.74 1.27
N ALA A 18 24.15 12.73 1.96
CA ALA A 18 22.88 12.55 2.67
C ALA A 18 21.72 12.20 1.71
N ARG A 19 21.66 12.87 0.54
CA ARG A 19 20.66 12.57 -0.50
C ARG A 19 20.81 11.15 -1.06
N ARG A 20 22.03 10.73 -1.39
CA ARG A 20 22.31 9.35 -1.84
C ARG A 20 21.87 8.32 -0.79
N SER A 21 22.26 8.53 0.48
CA SER A 21 21.85 7.65 1.59
C SER A 21 20.32 7.58 1.77
N GLN A 22 19.59 8.66 1.55
CA GLN A 22 18.12 8.63 1.59
C GLN A 22 17.53 7.89 0.39
N GLN A 23 18.10 8.05 -0.80
CA GLN A 23 17.68 7.35 -2.00
C GLN A 23 17.93 5.84 -1.88
N ASP A 24 19.12 5.42 -1.42
CA ASP A 24 19.45 4.01 -1.19
C ASP A 24 18.49 3.35 -0.20
N ARG A 25 18.12 4.08 0.87
CA ARG A 25 17.12 3.63 1.84
C ARG A 25 15.74 3.48 1.20
N ARG A 26 15.29 4.48 0.42
CA ARG A 26 14.02 4.41 -0.32
C ARG A 26 13.97 3.21 -1.26
N GLU A 27 15.03 2.99 -2.04
CA GLU A 27 15.14 1.85 -2.95
C GLU A 27 15.15 0.51 -2.21
N SER A 28 15.79 0.44 -1.04
CA SER A 28 15.75 -0.74 -0.19
C SER A 28 14.33 -1.06 0.29
N VAL A 29 13.57 -0.05 0.74
CA VAL A 29 12.19 -0.23 1.22
C VAL A 29 11.28 -0.69 0.09
N LEU A 30 11.40 -0.08 -1.09
CA LEU A 30 10.62 -0.47 -2.28
C LEU A 30 10.95 -1.89 -2.77
N ARG A 31 12.23 -2.27 -2.78
CA ARG A 31 12.66 -3.63 -3.11
C ARG A 31 12.08 -4.65 -2.13
N PHE A 32 12.12 -4.34 -0.83
CA PHE A 32 11.50 -5.19 0.18
C PHE A 32 10.00 -5.35 -0.07
N ALA A 33 9.26 -4.26 -0.28
CA ALA A 33 7.83 -4.31 -0.56
C ALA A 33 7.48 -5.12 -1.81
N THR A 34 8.34 -5.09 -2.83
CA THR A 34 8.20 -5.89 -4.06
C THR A 34 8.46 -7.37 -3.80
N ALA A 35 9.43 -7.69 -2.94
CA ALA A 35 9.79 -9.06 -2.58
C ALA A 35 8.81 -9.73 -1.60
N ILE A 36 7.90 -8.98 -0.99
CA ILE A 36 6.85 -9.55 -0.15
C ILE A 36 5.97 -10.45 -1.02
N GLU A 37 5.93 -11.73 -0.63
CA GLU A 37 5.02 -12.72 -1.18
C GLU A 37 3.60 -12.45 -0.68
N LEU A 38 2.64 -12.56 -1.59
CA LEU A 38 1.22 -12.36 -1.32
C LEU A 38 0.52 -13.70 -1.48
N VAL A 39 0.05 -14.26 -0.37
CA VAL A 39 -0.66 -15.53 -0.35
C VAL A 39 -2.12 -15.25 -0.05
N LEU A 40 -2.96 -15.32 -1.07
CA LEU A 40 -4.41 -15.21 -0.89
C LEU A 40 -4.99 -16.61 -0.65
N PRO A 41 -5.83 -16.81 0.38
CA PRO A 41 -6.41 -18.13 0.63
C PRO A 41 -7.26 -18.61 -0.55
N ASP A 42 -7.14 -19.90 -0.87
CA ASP A 42 -7.93 -20.50 -1.93
C ASP A 42 -9.39 -20.68 -1.47
N GLN A 43 -10.26 -19.77 -1.91
CA GLN A 43 -11.68 -19.77 -1.57
C GLN A 43 -12.49 -19.60 -2.85
N SER A 44 -13.67 -20.25 -2.92
CA SER A 44 -14.59 -19.97 -4.02
C SER A 44 -15.18 -18.57 -3.89
N PHE A 45 -15.53 -17.96 -5.03
CA PHE A 45 -16.21 -16.65 -5.04
C PHE A 45 -17.46 -16.65 -4.17
N ASP A 46 -18.30 -17.70 -4.25
CA ASP A 46 -19.50 -17.84 -3.43
C ASP A 46 -19.21 -17.87 -1.94
N THR A 47 -18.09 -18.49 -1.53
CA THR A 47 -17.67 -18.52 -0.12
C THR A 47 -17.26 -17.14 0.36
N VAL A 48 -16.51 -16.40 -0.46
CA VAL A 48 -16.10 -15.03 -0.16
C VAL A 48 -17.32 -14.12 -0.03
N MET A 49 -18.26 -14.19 -0.99
CA MET A 49 -19.47 -13.38 -0.98
C MET A 49 -20.40 -13.73 0.18
N ARG A 50 -20.54 -15.03 0.51
CA ARG A 50 -21.28 -15.47 1.70
C ARG A 50 -20.66 -14.89 2.98
N ARG A 51 -19.34 -14.98 3.14
CA ARG A 51 -18.64 -14.39 4.30
C ARG A 51 -18.78 -12.87 4.36
N ALA A 52 -18.77 -12.20 3.20
CA ALA A 52 -18.98 -10.75 3.11
C ALA A 52 -20.38 -10.33 3.60
N ARG A 53 -21.39 -11.17 3.37
CA ARG A 53 -22.76 -10.99 3.89
C ARG A 53 -22.86 -11.33 5.38
N ASP A 54 -22.29 -12.48 5.78
CA ASP A 54 -22.33 -13.00 7.16
C ASP A 54 -21.57 -12.13 8.16
N ALA A 55 -20.58 -11.35 7.71
CA ALA A 55 -19.89 -10.37 8.52
C ALA A 55 -20.81 -9.25 9.06
N HIS A 56 -22.10 -9.25 8.68
CA HIS A 56 -23.12 -8.37 9.21
C HIS A 56 -24.29 -9.15 9.82
N ALA A 57 -24.73 -8.75 11.03
CA ALA A 57 -26.06 -9.05 11.54
C ALA A 57 -27.11 -8.19 10.77
N PRO A 58 -28.37 -8.63 10.65
CA PRO A 58 -29.29 -8.10 9.66
C PRO A 58 -29.87 -6.77 10.14
N GLU A 59 -29.23 -5.65 9.78
CA GLU A 59 -29.90 -4.37 9.74
C GLU A 59 -30.06 -3.96 8.27
N ASN A 60 -31.32 -3.80 7.89
CA ASN A 60 -31.82 -3.52 6.55
C ASN A 60 -31.21 -2.25 5.91
N VAL A 61 -29.95 -2.24 5.48
CA VAL A 61 -29.42 -1.22 4.56
C VAL A 61 -28.21 -1.77 3.77
N GLY A 62 -28.31 -1.76 2.44
CA GLY A 62 -27.17 -1.86 1.52
C GLY A 62 -27.18 -3.11 0.64
N GLY A 63 -27.65 -2.97 -0.61
CA GLY A 63 -27.71 -4.04 -1.61
C GLY A 63 -26.34 -4.52 -2.12
N ASP A 64 -26.37 -5.28 -3.22
CA ASP A 64 -25.23 -5.98 -3.88
C ASP A 64 -23.95 -5.14 -4.06
N LEU A 65 -24.10 -3.80 -4.07
CA LEU A 65 -23.00 -2.84 -4.11
C LEU A 65 -22.13 -2.86 -2.82
N ASP A 66 -22.70 -3.04 -1.64
CA ASP A 66 -21.90 -3.06 -0.40
C ASP A 66 -21.18 -4.41 -0.20
N ASP A 67 -21.75 -5.51 -0.71
CA ASP A 67 -21.17 -6.85 -0.59
C ASP A 67 -19.83 -6.95 -1.33
N GLY A 68 -19.73 -6.40 -2.55
CA GLY A 68 -18.49 -6.42 -3.32
C GLY A 68 -17.36 -5.63 -2.65
N ARG A 69 -17.68 -4.47 -2.06
CA ARG A 69 -16.71 -3.71 -1.25
C ARG A 69 -16.25 -4.50 -0.03
N ARG A 70 -17.19 -5.15 0.69
CA ARG A 70 -16.89 -5.96 1.88
C ARG A 70 -16.05 -7.18 1.54
N ALA A 71 -16.34 -7.85 0.42
CA ALA A 71 -15.55 -8.95 -0.09
C ALA A 71 -14.09 -8.53 -0.31
N VAL A 72 -13.85 -7.40 -0.98
CA VAL A 72 -12.49 -6.85 -1.16
C VAL A 72 -11.83 -6.56 0.20
N GLN A 73 -12.56 -5.97 1.17
CA GLN A 73 -12.02 -5.70 2.50
C GLN A 73 -11.64 -6.97 3.27
N LEU A 74 -12.47 -8.02 3.22
CA LEU A 74 -12.18 -9.31 3.84
C LEU A 74 -10.96 -9.98 3.21
N LEU A 75 -10.85 -9.94 1.88
CA LEU A 75 -9.68 -10.47 1.17
C LEU A 75 -8.42 -9.68 1.50
N LEU A 76 -8.51 -8.36 1.62
CA LEU A 76 -7.38 -7.52 2.07
C LEU A 76 -6.96 -7.84 3.50
N ALA A 77 -7.92 -8.07 4.41
CA ALA A 77 -7.64 -8.48 5.79
C ALA A 77 -6.94 -9.84 5.84
N SER A 78 -7.28 -10.78 4.95
CA SER A 78 -6.54 -12.05 4.84
C SER A 78 -5.07 -11.89 4.39
N LEU A 79 -4.72 -10.73 3.83
CA LEU A 79 -3.37 -10.36 3.44
C LEU A 79 -2.71 -9.41 4.46
N GLU A 80 -3.30 -9.15 5.63
CA GLU A 80 -2.82 -8.14 6.59
C GLU A 80 -1.36 -8.37 7.03
N ASP A 81 -0.97 -9.62 7.26
CA ASP A 81 0.41 -9.99 7.65
C ASP A 81 1.46 -9.45 6.67
N SER A 82 1.15 -9.45 5.38
CA SER A 82 2.06 -8.90 4.37
C SER A 82 2.23 -7.38 4.49
N THR A 83 1.24 -6.64 4.99
CA THR A 83 1.39 -5.21 5.33
C THR A 83 2.27 -5.03 6.56
N ASN A 84 2.02 -5.81 7.62
CA ASN A 84 2.72 -5.69 8.91
C ASN A 84 4.23 -5.89 8.77
N ARG A 85 4.65 -6.68 7.78
CA ARG A 85 6.07 -6.84 7.41
C ARG A 85 6.77 -5.54 7.03
N LEU A 86 6.05 -4.51 6.60
CA LEU A 86 6.62 -3.20 6.28
C LEU A 86 6.84 -2.32 7.52
N ASP A 87 6.32 -2.67 8.69
CA ASP A 87 6.42 -1.82 9.88
C ASP A 87 7.85 -1.69 10.40
N VAL A 88 8.74 -2.64 10.06
CA VAL A 88 10.19 -2.53 10.33
C VAL A 88 10.84 -1.33 9.62
N PHE A 89 10.20 -0.78 8.58
CA PHE A 89 10.65 0.40 7.84
C PHE A 89 9.86 1.67 8.22
N GLN A 90 9.12 1.67 9.33
CA GLN A 90 8.40 2.84 9.79
C GLN A 90 9.34 4.04 9.94
N GLY A 91 8.94 5.19 9.38
CA GLY A 91 9.75 6.41 9.38
C GLY A 91 10.90 6.42 8.36
N GLN A 92 11.13 5.35 7.60
CA GLN A 92 12.12 5.35 6.53
C GLN A 92 11.60 6.08 5.28
N PRO A 93 12.48 6.75 4.51
CA PRO A 93 12.13 7.28 3.19
C PRO A 93 11.51 6.19 2.31
N GLY A 94 10.41 6.49 1.62
CA GLY A 94 9.75 5.55 0.71
C GLY A 94 8.78 4.56 1.35
N ILE A 95 8.57 4.58 2.68
CA ILE A 95 7.61 3.69 3.34
C ILE A 95 6.17 3.89 2.83
N ARG A 96 5.78 5.13 2.54
CA ARG A 96 4.47 5.44 1.97
C ARG A 96 4.30 4.79 0.60
N ASP A 97 5.24 5.03 -0.31
CA ASP A 97 5.23 4.45 -1.66
C ASP A 97 5.23 2.92 -1.61
N ALA A 98 5.99 2.33 -0.69
CA ALA A 98 6.03 0.89 -0.48
C ALA A 98 4.68 0.32 -0.02
N ARG A 99 3.98 1.01 0.88
CA ARG A 99 2.62 0.65 1.30
C ARG A 99 1.62 0.79 0.16
N CYS A 100 1.72 1.84 -0.66
CA CYS A 100 0.88 2.01 -1.85
C CYS A 100 1.13 0.91 -2.89
N LEU A 101 2.41 0.64 -3.20
CA LEU A 101 2.82 -0.45 -4.09
C LEU A 101 2.30 -1.80 -3.60
N LEU A 102 2.42 -2.07 -2.30
CA LEU A 102 1.94 -3.32 -1.73
C LEU A 102 0.41 -3.44 -1.83
N LEU A 103 -0.34 -2.38 -1.55
CA LEU A 103 -1.81 -2.38 -1.69
C LEU A 103 -2.22 -2.58 -3.16
N ASP A 104 -1.55 -1.93 -4.11
CA ASP A 104 -1.78 -2.13 -5.55
C ASP A 104 -1.56 -3.59 -5.97
N ARG A 105 -0.48 -4.22 -5.49
CA ARG A 105 -0.21 -5.64 -5.74
C ARG A 105 -1.29 -6.55 -5.13
N LYS A 106 -1.77 -6.25 -3.92
CA LYS A 106 -2.87 -6.98 -3.28
C LYS A 106 -4.17 -6.88 -4.07
N LEU A 107 -4.54 -5.68 -4.48
CA LEU A 107 -5.75 -5.44 -5.27
C LEU A 107 -5.67 -6.13 -6.64
N SER A 108 -4.50 -6.10 -7.28
CA SER A 108 -4.26 -6.81 -8.54
C SER A 108 -4.35 -8.32 -8.40
N LEU A 109 -3.85 -8.88 -7.29
CA LEU A 109 -4.00 -10.30 -6.98
C LEU A 109 -5.47 -10.68 -6.77
N ILE A 110 -6.22 -9.86 -6.04
CA ILE A 110 -7.65 -10.06 -5.80
C ILE A 110 -8.43 -10.00 -7.12
N SER A 111 -8.22 -8.98 -7.96
CA SER A 111 -8.93 -8.85 -9.24
C SER A 111 -8.57 -9.96 -10.22
N SER A 112 -7.32 -10.42 -10.21
CA SER A 112 -6.90 -11.56 -11.02
C SER A 112 -7.57 -12.88 -10.59
N ARG A 113 -7.78 -13.09 -9.29
CA ARG A 113 -8.42 -14.31 -8.76
C ARG A 113 -9.95 -14.24 -8.84
N TYR A 114 -10.52 -13.05 -8.65
CA TYR A 114 -11.95 -12.79 -8.62
C TYR A 114 -12.29 -11.63 -9.57
N PRO A 115 -12.39 -11.89 -10.89
CA PRO A 115 -12.65 -10.84 -11.89
C PRO A 115 -13.91 -10.02 -11.62
N ALA A 116 -14.93 -10.62 -11.00
CA ALA A 116 -16.17 -9.94 -10.59
C ALA A 116 -15.96 -8.83 -9.54
N LEU A 117 -14.82 -8.79 -8.85
CA LEU A 117 -14.49 -7.76 -7.87
C LEU A 117 -13.61 -6.63 -8.45
N SER A 118 -13.26 -6.67 -9.74
CA SER A 118 -12.29 -5.73 -10.35
C SER A 118 -12.71 -4.26 -10.18
N ASP A 119 -13.98 -3.93 -10.44
CA ASP A 119 -14.50 -2.56 -10.27
C ASP A 119 -14.41 -2.09 -8.81
N TRP A 120 -14.57 -3.01 -7.85
CA TRP A 120 -14.41 -2.72 -6.43
C TRP A 120 -12.96 -2.47 -6.06
N CYS A 121 -12.03 -3.27 -6.59
CA CYS A 121 -10.60 -3.05 -6.43
C CYS A 121 -10.18 -1.67 -6.97
N GLU A 122 -10.65 -1.28 -8.15
CA GLU A 122 -10.34 0.04 -8.74
C GLU A 122 -10.92 1.21 -7.92
N ARG A 123 -12.12 1.04 -7.33
CA ARG A 123 -12.69 2.04 -6.41
C ARG A 123 -11.87 2.19 -5.13
N VAL A 124 -11.34 1.10 -4.58
CA VAL A 124 -10.46 1.14 -3.40
C VAL A 124 -9.14 1.85 -3.75
N LYS A 125 -8.54 1.49 -4.89
CA LYS A 125 -7.32 2.15 -5.40
C LYS A 125 -7.52 3.66 -5.61
N SER A 126 -8.63 4.05 -6.23
CA SER A 126 -8.97 5.45 -6.48
C SER A 126 -9.18 6.26 -5.20
N LYS A 127 -9.67 5.65 -4.12
CA LYS A 127 -9.77 6.31 -2.80
C LYS A 127 -8.40 6.58 -2.19
N GLN A 128 -7.45 5.67 -2.38
CA GLN A 128 -6.09 5.84 -1.88
C GLN A 128 -5.36 7.01 -2.57
N VAL A 129 -5.48 7.13 -3.90
CA VAL A 129 -4.88 8.24 -4.67
C VAL A 129 -5.44 9.61 -4.25
N ARG A 130 -6.72 9.67 -3.82
CA ARG A 130 -7.34 10.92 -3.33
C ARG A 130 -6.87 11.32 -1.95
N ASP A 131 -6.57 10.36 -1.08
CA ASP A 131 -5.93 10.63 0.21
C ASP A 131 -4.46 11.04 0.00
N ASP A 132 -3.82 10.47 -1.03
CA ASP A 132 -2.46 10.83 -1.41
C ASP A 132 -2.32 12.28 -1.92
N GLY A 133 -3.41 12.87 -2.45
CA GLY A 133 -3.46 14.26 -2.89
C GLY A 133 -3.59 15.32 -1.79
N LYS A 134 -3.71 14.91 -0.51
CA LYS A 134 -3.78 15.84 0.64
C LYS A 134 -2.48 15.97 1.46
N ALA A 135 -1.39 15.35 1.05
CA ALA A 135 -0.06 15.54 1.65
C ALA A 135 0.97 15.64 0.51
N GLU A 136 1.49 16.79 0.07
CA GLU A 136 1.81 18.13 0.63
C GLU A 136 2.31 18.99 -0.60
N PRO A 137 2.87 20.24 -0.55
CA PRO A 137 3.22 21.12 0.58
C PRO A 137 2.86 22.63 0.42
N GLN A 138 2.88 23.37 1.53
CA GLN A 138 3.79 24.51 1.74
C GLN A 138 4.24 24.54 3.20
#